data_AF-A0A2D7ILN5-F1
#
_entry.id   AF-A0A2D7ILN5-F1
#
_cell.length_a   1.000
_cell.length_b   1.000
_cell.length_c   1.000
_cell.angle_alpha   90.00
_cell.angle_beta   90.00
_cell.angle_gamma   90.00
#
_symmetry.space_group_name_H-M   'P 1'
#
loop_
_entity.id
_entity.type
_entity.pdbx_description
1 polymer ?
#
loop_
_entity_poly.entity_id
_entity_poly.type
_entity_poly.pdbx_seq_one_letter_code
_entity_poly.pdbx_strand_id
1 'polypeptide(L)'
;MIITSFTKYKGVFKSIHSVNRITFGAEAYPIGVLIATYCFLPLDKTAFIYGILVGGFSDSMASVIGKYYGYREIVVFGQKKSFGGSLSFFITTVIISYSIIFILGIEMNIISILIIAFILTLAELVQTFGLDNVTIPVLSGMTFNYFKYAI
;
A
#
# COMPACT_ATOMS: atom_id res chain seq x y z
N MET A 1 15.57 -9.41 -4.15
CA MET A 1 16.16 -8.87 -2.90
C MET A 1 17.67 -9.01 -2.86
N ILE A 2 18.25 -10.22 -2.92
CA ILE A 2 19.72 -10.39 -2.86
C ILE A 2 20.43 -9.72 -4.05
N ILE A 3 19.87 -9.83 -5.26
CA ILE A 3 20.47 -9.26 -6.48
C ILE A 3 20.53 -7.72 -6.44
N THR A 4 19.50 -7.06 -5.89
CA THR A 4 19.44 -5.58 -5.81
C THR A 4 20.37 -5.02 -4.74
N SER A 5 20.43 -5.65 -3.56
CA SER A 5 21.35 -5.24 -2.50
C SER A 5 22.82 -5.56 -2.86
N PHE A 6 23.06 -6.66 -3.59
CA PHE A 6 24.40 -7.02 -4.09
C PHE A 6 24.87 -6.14 -5.26
N THR A 7 23.96 -5.71 -6.16
CA THR A 7 24.30 -4.76 -7.23
C THR A 7 24.56 -3.35 -6.70
N LYS A 8 23.86 -2.92 -5.64
CA LYS A 8 24.17 -1.71 -4.88
C LYS A 8 25.57 -1.76 -4.26
N TYR A 9 25.96 -2.90 -3.71
CA TYR A 9 27.30 -3.13 -3.14
C TYR A 9 28.41 -3.16 -4.22
N LYS A 10 28.12 -3.67 -5.42
CA LYS A 10 29.09 -3.76 -6.53
C LYS A 10 29.14 -2.57 -7.48
N GLY A 11 28.28 -1.56 -7.32
CA GLY A 11 28.32 -0.33 -8.13
C GLY A 11 28.03 -0.52 -9.63
N VAL A 12 27.46 -1.67 -10.02
CA VAL A 12 27.06 -1.96 -11.40
C VAL A 12 25.61 -1.49 -11.57
N PHE A 13 25.32 -0.70 -12.61
CA PHE A 13 24.10 0.07 -12.85
C PHE A 13 23.98 1.40 -12.09
N LYS A 14 24.89 2.34 -12.40
CA LYS A 14 24.81 3.77 -12.01
C LYS A 14 23.50 4.48 -12.43
N SER A 15 22.80 3.99 -13.45
CA SER A 15 21.51 4.57 -13.91
C SER A 15 20.35 4.29 -12.95
N ILE A 16 20.40 3.18 -12.20
CA ILE A 16 19.39 2.84 -11.19
C ILE A 16 19.76 3.45 -9.82
N HIS A 17 21.06 3.66 -9.58
CA HIS A 17 21.62 4.14 -8.30
C HIS A 17 21.94 5.64 -8.27
N SER A 18 21.62 6.40 -9.33
CA SER A 18 21.79 7.86 -9.39
C SER A 18 20.72 8.64 -8.64
N VAL A 19 19.73 7.96 -8.06
CA VAL A 19 18.72 8.60 -7.23
C VAL A 19 19.27 8.73 -5.81
N ASN A 20 19.70 9.94 -5.49
CA ASN A 20 20.24 10.37 -4.19
C ASN A 20 19.13 10.40 -3.10
N ARG A 21 18.40 9.30 -2.93
CA ARG A 21 17.40 9.11 -1.87
C ARG A 21 17.54 7.71 -1.30
N ILE A 22 17.88 7.64 -0.02
CA ILE A 22 17.82 6.43 0.79
C ILE A 22 16.32 6.15 1.03
N THR A 23 15.63 5.57 0.05
CA THR A 23 14.26 5.07 0.23
C THR A 23 14.33 3.56 0.38
N PHE A 24 14.25 3.08 1.62
CA PHE A 24 14.13 1.66 1.96
C PHE A 24 12.85 1.01 1.41
N GLY A 25 11.92 1.78 0.82
CA GLY A 25 10.63 1.31 0.30
C GLY A 25 10.70 0.11 -0.65
N ALA A 26 11.67 0.08 -1.57
CA ALA A 26 11.82 -1.02 -2.54
C ALA A 26 12.23 -2.36 -1.88
N GLU A 27 12.91 -2.29 -0.73
CA GLU A 27 13.27 -3.47 0.07
C GLU A 27 12.20 -3.76 1.14
N ALA A 28 11.40 -2.77 1.53
CA ALA A 28 10.33 -2.89 2.52
C ALA A 28 9.10 -3.65 2.00
N TYR A 29 8.69 -3.44 0.75
CA TYR A 29 7.47 -4.07 0.22
C TYR A 29 7.48 -5.61 0.25
N PRO A 30 8.55 -6.31 -0.18
CA PRO A 30 8.62 -7.77 -0.05
C PRO A 30 8.53 -8.24 1.41
N ILE A 31 9.04 -7.47 2.37
CA ILE A 31 8.91 -7.79 3.80
C ILE A 31 7.44 -7.69 4.23
N GLY A 32 6.73 -6.63 3.80
CA GLY A 32 5.29 -6.49 4.02
C GLY A 32 4.49 -7.68 3.47
N VAL A 33 4.84 -8.13 2.25
CA VAL A 33 4.22 -9.31 1.63
C VAL A 33 4.52 -10.59 2.42
N LEU A 34 5.74 -10.78 2.92
CA LEU A 34 6.09 -11.94 3.75
C LEU A 34 5.31 -11.96 5.07
N ILE A 35 5.17 -10.79 5.73
CA ILE A 35 4.37 -10.67 6.95
C ILE A 35 2.90 -10.95 6.64
N ALA A 36 2.34 -10.36 5.58
CA ALA A 36 0.97 -10.63 5.16
C ALA A 36 0.75 -12.12 4.82
N THR A 37 1.74 -12.76 4.20
CA THR A 37 1.73 -14.21 3.93
C THR A 37 1.60 -14.98 5.24
N TYR A 38 2.46 -14.68 6.22
CA TYR A 38 2.43 -15.35 7.52
C TYR A 38 1.13 -15.10 8.30
N CYS A 39 0.56 -13.91 8.20
CA CYS A 39 -0.66 -13.56 8.93
C CYS A 39 -1.94 -14.17 8.34
N PHE A 40 -2.04 -14.23 7.01
CA PHE A 40 -3.31 -14.57 6.35
C PHE A 40 -3.33 -15.93 5.69
N LEU A 41 -2.19 -16.46 5.24
CA LEU A 41 -2.16 -17.78 4.60
C LEU A 41 -1.90 -18.89 5.65
N PRO A 42 -2.60 -20.03 5.56
CA PRO A 42 -3.59 -20.40 4.53
C PRO A 42 -5.05 -19.98 4.86
N LEU A 43 -5.28 -19.34 6.01
CA LEU A 43 -6.60 -19.15 6.62
C LEU A 43 -7.56 -18.23 5.82
N ASP A 44 -7.10 -17.07 5.35
CA ASP A 44 -7.88 -16.15 4.52
C ASP A 44 -7.07 -15.65 3.32
N LYS A 45 -7.18 -16.40 2.22
CA LYS A 45 -6.55 -16.05 0.93
C LYS A 45 -7.05 -14.71 0.39
N THR A 46 -8.30 -14.35 0.65
CA THR A 46 -8.89 -13.09 0.16
C THR A 46 -8.26 -11.90 0.85
N ALA A 47 -8.11 -11.96 2.18
CA ALA A 47 -7.44 -10.91 2.95
C ALA A 47 -5.98 -10.70 2.48
N PHE A 48 -5.27 -11.79 2.18
CA PHE A 48 -3.93 -11.73 1.60
C PHE A 48 -3.90 -11.03 0.23
N ILE A 49 -4.76 -11.47 -0.69
CA ILE A 49 -4.85 -10.89 -2.05
C ILE A 49 -5.21 -9.41 -1.98
N TYR A 50 -6.20 -9.06 -1.13
CA TYR A 50 -6.60 -7.68 -0.89
C TYR A 50 -5.42 -6.82 -0.40
N GLY A 51 -4.68 -7.33 0.59
CA GLY A 51 -3.49 -6.66 1.13
C GLY A 51 -2.45 -6.34 0.06
N ILE A 52 -2.12 -7.31 -0.78
CA ILE A 52 -1.14 -7.11 -1.86
C ILE A 52 -1.67 -6.15 -2.92
N LEU A 53 -2.94 -6.23 -3.30
CA LEU A 53 -3.50 -5.33 -4.30
C LEU A 53 -3.50 -3.89 -3.82
N VAL A 54 -3.92 -3.62 -2.59
CA VAL A 54 -3.89 -2.25 -2.06
C VAL A 54 -2.45 -1.77 -1.87
N GLY A 55 -1.60 -2.55 -1.21
CA GLY A 55 -0.22 -2.16 -0.96
C GLY A 55 0.63 -2.01 -2.23
N GLY A 56 0.32 -2.74 -3.30
CA GLY A 56 1.03 -2.64 -4.57
C GLY A 56 0.43 -1.60 -5.51
N PHE A 57 -0.89 -1.65 -5.74
CA PHE A 57 -1.56 -0.84 -6.75
C PHE A 57 -1.92 0.55 -6.23
N SER A 58 -2.62 0.64 -5.09
CA SER A 58 -3.04 1.92 -4.53
C SER A 58 -1.85 2.79 -4.12
N ASP A 59 -0.83 2.18 -3.49
CA ASP A 59 0.41 2.89 -3.13
C ASP A 59 1.15 3.43 -4.36
N SER A 60 1.32 2.60 -5.40
CA SER A 60 1.95 3.01 -6.65
C SER A 60 1.19 4.15 -7.33
N MET A 61 -0.14 4.06 -7.39
CA MET A 61 -0.99 5.10 -7.98
C MET A 61 -0.90 6.42 -7.20
N ALA A 62 -0.87 6.36 -5.87
CA ALA A 62 -0.69 7.52 -5.01
C ALA A 62 0.67 8.21 -5.25
N SER A 63 1.74 7.42 -5.40
CA SER A 63 3.08 7.91 -5.70
C SER A 63 3.17 8.57 -7.09
N VAL A 64 2.53 7.98 -8.09
CA VAL A 64 2.48 8.52 -9.46
C VAL A 64 1.66 9.82 -9.48
N ILE A 65 0.40 9.77 -9.07
CA ILE A 65 -0.49 10.94 -9.12
C ILE A 65 0.01 12.05 -8.20
N GLY A 66 0.54 11.72 -7.02
CA GLY A 66 1.12 12.68 -6.10
C GLY A 66 2.31 13.45 -6.71
N LYS A 67 3.15 12.78 -7.51
CA LYS A 67 4.27 13.42 -8.22
C LYS A 67 3.82 14.26 -9.43
N TYR A 68 2.86 13.76 -10.20
CA TYR A 68 2.42 14.43 -11.43
C TYR A 68 1.53 15.64 -11.16
N TYR A 69 0.58 15.52 -10.24
CA TYR A 69 -0.41 16.58 -9.99
C TYR A 69 0.01 17.54 -8.90
N GLY A 70 0.89 17.14 -7.96
CA GLY A 70 1.50 18.02 -6.94
C GLY A 70 0.52 18.90 -6.16
N TYR A 71 -0.78 18.56 -6.16
CA TYR A 71 -1.81 19.46 -5.69
C TYR A 71 -1.82 19.47 -4.17
N ARG A 72 -1.65 20.67 -3.58
CA ARG A 72 -1.55 20.91 -2.13
C ARG A 72 -0.60 19.92 -1.44
N GLU A 73 0.71 20.13 -1.62
CA GLU A 73 1.72 19.40 -0.87
C GLU A 73 1.55 19.63 0.64
N ILE A 74 1.46 18.55 1.40
CA ILE A 74 1.39 18.52 2.86
C ILE A 74 2.70 17.95 3.35
N VAL A 75 3.35 18.61 4.31
CA VAL A 75 4.53 18.05 4.97
C VAL A 75 4.08 17.24 6.17
N VAL A 76 4.18 15.92 6.06
CA VAL A 76 3.86 14.98 7.15
C VAL A 76 5.16 14.33 7.60
N PHE A 77 5.52 14.48 8.88
CA PHE A 77 6.78 13.99 9.47
C PHE A 77 8.04 14.30 8.64
N GLY A 78 8.11 15.50 8.06
CA GLY A 78 9.25 15.96 7.26
C GLY A 78 9.29 15.41 5.83
N GLN A 79 8.30 14.63 5.39
CA GLN A 79 8.14 14.20 4.00
C GLN A 79 7.01 14.96 3.30
N LYS A 80 7.23 15.29 2.04
CA LYS A 80 6.21 15.90 1.18
C LYS A 80 5.25 14.81 0.69
N LYS A 81 4.00 14.85 1.16
CA LYS A 81 2.87 14.11 0.59
C LYS A 81 2.00 15.06 -0.22
N SER A 82 1.22 14.54 -1.16
CA SER A 82 0.28 15.36 -1.95
C SER A 82 -1.14 14.92 -1.65
N PHE A 83 -2.03 15.90 -1.51
CA PHE A 83 -3.46 15.62 -1.39
C PHE A 83 -4.00 14.80 -2.58
N GLY A 84 -3.48 15.05 -3.78
CA GLY A 84 -3.81 14.26 -4.98
C GLY A 84 -3.39 12.80 -4.88
N GLY A 85 -2.25 12.53 -4.23
CA GLY A 85 -1.78 11.18 -3.96
C GLY A 85 -2.72 10.42 -3.03
N SER A 86 -3.06 11.01 -1.88
CA SER A 86 -3.98 10.37 -0.92
C SER A 86 -5.40 10.21 -1.47
N LEU A 87 -5.89 11.17 -2.28
CA LEU A 87 -7.17 11.02 -2.97
C LEU A 87 -7.14 9.87 -3.99
N SER A 88 -6.04 9.72 -4.72
CA SER A 88 -5.84 8.57 -5.61
C SER A 88 -5.79 7.25 -4.85
N PHE A 89 -5.09 7.21 -3.70
CA PHE A 89 -5.05 6.03 -2.84
C PHE A 89 -6.45 5.63 -2.39
N PHE A 90 -7.24 6.60 -1.91
CA PHE A 90 -8.62 6.38 -1.48
C PHE A 90 -9.49 5.82 -2.60
N ILE A 91 -9.51 6.48 -3.77
CA ILE A 91 -10.34 6.06 -4.91
C ILE A 91 -9.96 4.65 -5.38
N THR A 92 -8.67 4.36 -5.54
CA THR A 92 -8.20 3.05 -5.98
C THR A 92 -8.52 1.96 -4.95
N THR A 93 -8.40 2.27 -3.65
CA THR A 93 -8.77 1.33 -2.57
C THR A 93 -10.27 1.01 -2.59
N VAL A 94 -11.13 2.01 -2.81
CA VAL A 94 -12.58 1.79 -2.98
C VAL A 94 -12.86 0.88 -4.17
N ILE A 95 -12.22 1.13 -5.32
CA ILE A 95 -12.38 0.32 -6.54
C ILE A 95 -11.95 -1.13 -6.26
N ILE A 96 -10.77 -1.36 -5.70
CA ILE A 96 -10.27 -2.70 -5.36
C ILE A 96 -11.23 -3.42 -4.41
N SER A 97 -11.68 -2.74 -3.35
CA SER A 97 -12.59 -3.31 -2.37
C SER A 97 -13.91 -3.72 -3.01
N TYR A 98 -14.52 -2.83 -3.78
CA TYR A 98 -15.76 -3.11 -4.50
C TYR A 98 -15.59 -4.26 -5.50
N SER A 99 -14.51 -4.28 -6.28
CA SER A 99 -14.22 -5.36 -7.23
C SER A 99 -14.07 -6.71 -6.54
N ILE A 100 -13.34 -6.80 -5.43
CA ILE A 100 -13.18 -8.05 -4.69
C ILE A 100 -14.51 -8.55 -4.15
N ILE A 101 -15.30 -7.67 -3.54
CA ILE A 101 -16.60 -8.00 -2.96
C ILE A 101 -17.55 -8.50 -4.05
N PHE A 102 -17.61 -7.79 -5.19
CA PHE A 102 -18.45 -8.14 -6.32
C PHE A 102 -18.05 -9.47 -6.97
N ILE A 103 -16.76 -9.69 -7.23
CA ILE A 103 -16.25 -10.89 -7.90
C ILE A 103 -16.40 -12.14 -7.02
N LEU A 104 -16.19 -12.01 -5.70
CA LEU A 104 -16.23 -13.13 -4.77
C LEU A 104 -17.59 -13.34 -4.10
N GLY A 105 -18.58 -12.49 -4.39
CA GLY A 105 -19.92 -12.57 -3.79
C GLY A 105 -19.92 -12.38 -2.27
N ILE A 106 -19.04 -11.52 -1.75
CA ILE A 106 -18.96 -11.23 -0.31
C ILE A 106 -20.09 -10.25 0.05
N GLU A 107 -20.84 -10.52 1.10
CA GLU A 107 -21.83 -9.57 1.61
C GLU A 107 -21.13 -8.53 2.47
N MET A 108 -20.99 -7.31 1.95
CA MET A 108 -20.41 -6.20 2.70
C MET A 108 -21.04 -4.88 2.24
N ASN A 109 -21.44 -4.04 3.19
CA ASN A 109 -22.08 -2.77 2.90
C ASN A 109 -21.10 -1.77 2.27
N ILE A 110 -21.58 -0.90 1.38
CA ILE A 110 -20.81 0.21 0.81
C ILE A 110 -20.22 1.13 1.89
N ILE A 111 -20.90 1.27 3.03
CA ILE A 111 -20.40 2.04 4.18
C ILE A 111 -19.09 1.41 4.71
N SER A 112 -19.04 0.08 4.84
CA SER A 112 -17.83 -0.64 5.25
C SER A 112 -16.68 -0.39 4.28
N ILE A 113 -16.94 -0.42 2.97
CA ILE A 113 -15.93 -0.15 1.93
C ILE A 113 -15.33 1.24 2.11
N LEU A 114 -16.18 2.26 2.32
CA LEU A 114 -15.72 3.63 2.51
C LEU A 114 -14.91 3.79 3.80
N ILE A 115 -15.31 3.11 4.88
CA ILE A 115 -14.55 3.11 6.15
C ILE A 115 -13.19 2.45 5.97
N ILE A 116 -13.12 1.29 5.31
CA ILE A 116 -11.86 0.60 5.02
C ILE A 116 -10.93 1.52 4.23
N ALA A 117 -11.41 2.09 3.13
CA ALA A 117 -10.62 3.00 2.30
C ALA A 117 -10.14 4.23 3.08
N PHE A 118 -11.00 4.78 3.95
CA PHE A 118 -10.65 5.93 4.77
C PHE A 118 -9.56 5.60 5.80
N ILE A 119 -9.70 4.50 6.54
CA ILE A 119 -8.69 4.03 7.52
C ILE A 119 -7.34 3.80 6.84
N LEU A 120 -7.35 3.14 5.68
CA LEU A 120 -6.12 2.83 4.94
C LEU A 120 -5.46 4.07 4.36
N THR A 121 -6.25 5.04 3.88
CA THR A 121 -5.71 6.32 3.40
C THR A 121 -5.09 7.13 4.55
N LEU A 122 -5.68 7.09 5.75
CA LEU A 122 -5.07 7.72 6.93
C LEU A 122 -3.77 7.01 7.34
N ALA A 123 -3.76 5.68 7.32
CA ALA A 123 -2.55 4.91 7.59
C ALA A 123 -1.43 5.25 6.59
N GLU A 124 -1.75 5.33 5.29
CA GLU A 124 -0.84 5.79 4.24
C GLU A 124 -0.33 7.19 4.56
N LEU A 125 -1.21 8.15 4.86
CA LEU A 125 -0.83 9.54 5.09
C LEU A 125 0.15 9.70 6.28
N VAL A 126 -0.09 8.97 7.37
CA VAL A 126 0.71 9.04 8.61
C VAL A 126 2.06 8.32 8.45
N GLN A 127 2.08 7.22 7.69
CA GLN A 127 3.28 6.41 7.52
C GLN A 127 4.26 7.08 6.57
N THR A 128 5.52 7.17 7.02
CA THR A 128 6.62 7.83 6.32
C THR A 128 7.86 6.93 6.29
N PHE A 129 8.87 7.31 5.52
CA PHE A 129 10.17 6.62 5.42
C PHE A 129 10.12 5.19 4.84
N GLY A 130 9.10 4.84 4.07
CA GLY A 130 8.98 3.51 3.46
C GLY A 130 8.39 2.45 4.40
N LEU A 131 7.92 2.85 5.61
CA LEU A 131 7.21 1.95 6.52
C LEU A 131 5.86 1.53 5.93
N ASP A 132 5.20 2.43 5.21
CA ASP A 132 3.97 2.21 4.44
C ASP A 132 4.04 0.94 3.58
N ASN A 133 5.18 0.71 2.92
CA ASN A 133 5.40 -0.46 2.08
C ASN A 133 5.39 -1.79 2.86
N VAL A 134 5.69 -1.78 4.17
CA VAL A 134 5.58 -2.96 5.04
C VAL A 134 4.17 -3.08 5.62
N THR A 135 3.63 -1.98 6.12
CA THR A 135 2.44 -1.96 6.96
C THR A 135 1.15 -1.97 6.16
N ILE A 136 1.08 -1.31 5.00
CA ILE A 136 -0.14 -1.26 4.19
C ILE A 136 -0.60 -2.65 3.76
N PRO A 137 0.25 -3.56 3.22
CA PRO A 137 -0.20 -4.90 2.86
C PRO A 137 -0.85 -5.66 4.03
N VAL A 138 -0.29 -5.50 5.23
CA VAL A 138 -0.78 -6.17 6.44
C VAL A 138 -2.07 -5.51 6.94
N LEU A 139 -2.08 -4.18 7.10
CA LEU A 139 -3.23 -3.42 7.58
C LEU A 139 -4.43 -3.55 6.65
N SER A 140 -4.20 -3.53 5.34
CA SER A 140 -5.26 -3.73 4.35
C SER A 140 -5.90 -5.10 4.50
N GLY A 141 -5.11 -6.18 4.57
CA GLY A 141 -5.64 -7.52 4.82
C GLY A 141 -6.38 -7.63 6.16
N MET A 142 -5.84 -7.05 7.23
CA MET A 142 -6.46 -7.09 8.57
C MET A 142 -7.80 -6.36 8.60
N THR A 143 -7.84 -5.15 8.03
CA THR A 143 -9.06 -4.33 8.00
C THR A 143 -10.12 -5.03 7.16
N PHE A 144 -9.77 -5.54 5.99
CA PHE A 144 -10.72 -6.26 5.15
C PHE A 144 -11.25 -7.54 5.82
N ASN A 145 -10.36 -8.33 6.44
CA ASN A 145 -10.75 -9.54 7.18
C ASN A 145 -11.69 -9.21 8.34
N TYR A 146 -11.38 -8.16 9.12
CA TYR A 146 -12.24 -7.70 10.21
C TYR A 146 -13.66 -7.37 9.71
N PHE A 147 -13.78 -6.54 8.68
CA PHE A 147 -15.10 -6.15 8.14
C PHE A 147 -15.85 -7.30 7.46
N LYS A 148 -15.15 -8.32 6.97
CA LYS A 148 -15.75 -9.51 6.35
C LYS A 148 -16.38 -10.46 7.38
N TYR A 149 -15.89 -10.49 8.62
CA TYR A 149 -16.33 -11.45 9.63
C TYR A 149 -17.03 -10.82 10.85
N ALA A 150 -16.81 -9.53 11.13
CA ALA A 150 -17.32 -8.87 12.33
C ALA A 150 -18.62 -8.09 12.12
N ILE A 151 -19.06 -7.90 10.87
CA ILE A 151 -20.26 -7.14 10.48
C ILE A 151 -21.05 -7.98 9.48
#